data_AF-A0A4R9JNX5-F1
#
_entry.id   AF-A0A4R9JNX5-F1
#
_cell.length_a   1.000
_cell.length_b   1.000
_cell.length_c   1.000
_cell.angle_alpha   90.00
_cell.angle_beta   90.00
_cell.angle_gamma   90.00
#
_symmetry.space_group_name_H-M   'P 1'
#
loop_
_entity.id
_entity.type
_entity.pdbx_description
1 polymer ?
#
loop_
_entity_poly.entity_id
_entity_poly.type
_entity_poly.pdbx_seq_one_letter_code
_entity_poly.pdbx_strand_id
1 'polypeptide(L)'
;MKRICFIFLIFFQINPPLFAQWFGKEASFETIWKEYQTHPSLRSEVYQKESFPILREVETKEEDEFAYFLQNCKSKEIGDLTEILKIVSFYDALLQLKHCQDAKKEDLTSIEKETKKRIFDLIMFPKLEILTSEITNVELISLVREILQEWKKTVYLISNFYKPHEVLFFGKEREYSLSINRILYSDMPESKRKSLLLRLLQDIKAHQKSTYQLFYYSNQNPWNLKDLKSENEKSKSFYLKVLSHWKESPVFSDSQITQLNNLQNCLEQMPVDQKKIRIFGFFGFFYDYGRFVTEEQILANTANKPRFHYIHLTLFQSHHFQIRLENVMISCKNSVESQKEL
;
A
#
# COMPACT_ATOMS: atom_id res chain seq x y z
N MET A 1 -68.53 -0.07 -64.25
CA MET A 1 -68.37 -0.52 -62.85
C MET A 1 -67.10 -1.35 -62.74
N LYS A 2 -66.03 -0.79 -62.17
CA LYS A 2 -64.75 -1.46 -61.91
C LYS A 2 -64.77 -1.96 -60.46
N ARG A 3 -64.47 -3.25 -60.21
CA ARG A 3 -64.13 -3.76 -58.89
C ARG A 3 -62.65 -4.14 -58.89
N ILE A 4 -61.90 -3.42 -58.08
CA ILE A 4 -60.49 -3.61 -57.78
C ILE A 4 -60.38 -4.40 -56.47
N CYS A 5 -59.34 -5.23 -56.42
CA CYS A 5 -58.72 -5.91 -55.29
C CYS A 5 -58.85 -5.23 -53.91
N PHE A 6 -58.82 -6.00 -52.82
CA PHE A 6 -57.60 -6.09 -52.00
C PHE A 6 -57.72 -7.22 -50.97
N ILE A 7 -56.76 -8.14 -51.07
CA ILE A 7 -56.45 -9.23 -50.15
C ILE A 7 -55.42 -8.68 -49.16
N PHE A 8 -55.64 -8.95 -47.86
CA PHE A 8 -54.67 -9.09 -46.78
C PHE A 8 -53.68 -7.95 -46.49
N LEU A 9 -53.68 -7.44 -45.26
CA LEU A 9 -52.82 -7.97 -44.19
C LEU A 9 -52.96 -7.07 -42.95
N ILE A 10 -53.22 -7.73 -41.83
CA ILE A 10 -53.26 -7.16 -40.49
C ILE A 10 -51.85 -6.66 -40.14
N PHE A 11 -51.67 -5.35 -40.11
CA PHE A 11 -50.50 -4.71 -39.48
C PHE A 11 -50.67 -4.78 -37.96
N PHE A 12 -50.28 -5.91 -37.36
CA PHE A 12 -49.89 -5.91 -35.95
C PHE A 12 -48.56 -5.17 -35.85
N GLN A 13 -48.61 -3.98 -35.26
CA GLN A 13 -47.44 -3.25 -34.80
C GLN A 13 -46.68 -4.09 -33.77
N ILE A 14 -45.63 -4.77 -34.23
CA ILE A 14 -44.53 -5.21 -33.37
C ILE A 14 -43.33 -4.36 -33.81
N ASN A 15 -43.27 -3.13 -33.30
CA ASN A 15 -41.99 -2.42 -33.25
C ASN A 15 -41.14 -3.16 -32.21
N PRO A 16 -40.04 -3.83 -32.58
CA PRO A 16 -39.04 -4.17 -31.57
C PRO A 16 -38.53 -2.84 -30.98
N PRO A 17 -38.30 -2.75 -29.67
CA PRO A 17 -37.56 -1.60 -29.15
C PRO A 17 -36.20 -1.63 -29.81
N LEU A 18 -35.92 -0.63 -30.65
CA LEU A 18 -34.58 -0.26 -31.07
C LEU A 18 -33.82 0.10 -29.80
N PHE A 19 -33.27 -0.92 -29.12
CA PHE A 19 -32.25 -0.70 -28.12
C PHE A 19 -31.08 -0.05 -28.85
N ALA A 20 -30.86 1.23 -28.54
CA ALA A 20 -29.69 1.97 -28.96
C ALA A 20 -28.43 1.25 -28.46
N GLN A 21 -27.92 0.32 -29.26
CA GLN A 21 -26.69 -0.43 -29.03
C GLN A 21 -25.49 0.34 -29.59
N TRP A 22 -25.47 1.67 -29.40
CA TRP A 22 -24.48 2.59 -29.98
C TRP A 22 -23.46 3.15 -28.99
N PHE A 23 -23.50 2.70 -27.73
CA PHE A 23 -22.39 2.84 -26.80
C PHE A 23 -22.16 1.47 -26.19
N GLY A 24 -20.98 0.89 -26.39
CA GLY A 24 -20.55 -0.26 -25.61
C GLY A 24 -20.73 0.12 -24.13
N LYS A 25 -21.46 -0.69 -23.35
CA LYS A 25 -21.67 -0.41 -21.93
C LYS A 25 -20.29 -0.30 -21.29
N GLU A 26 -19.90 0.89 -20.85
CA GLU A 26 -18.72 1.07 -20.01
C GLU A 26 -18.82 0.07 -18.85
N ALA A 27 -17.72 -0.63 -18.57
CA ALA A 27 -17.71 -1.62 -17.51
C ALA A 27 -18.03 -0.92 -16.19
N SER A 28 -19.05 -1.39 -15.47
CA SER A 28 -19.35 -0.84 -14.15
C SER A 28 -18.15 -1.01 -13.22
N PHE A 29 -17.99 -0.12 -12.23
CA PHE A 29 -16.91 -0.28 -11.24
C PHE A 29 -16.92 -1.64 -10.55
N GLU A 30 -18.08 -2.26 -10.34
CA GLU A 30 -18.15 -3.63 -9.79
C GLU A 30 -17.51 -4.67 -10.70
N THR A 31 -17.63 -4.51 -12.01
CA THR A 31 -16.98 -5.37 -13.00
C THR A 31 -15.46 -5.18 -12.93
N ILE A 32 -15.00 -3.92 -12.90
CA ILE A 32 -13.59 -3.55 -12.82
C ILE A 32 -12.97 -4.06 -11.50
N TRP A 33 -13.68 -3.91 -10.39
CA TRP A 33 -13.26 -4.40 -9.08
C TRP A 33 -13.13 -5.92 -9.05
N LYS A 34 -14.12 -6.66 -9.58
CA LYS A 34 -14.05 -8.13 -9.68
C LYS A 34 -12.89 -8.58 -10.56
N GLU A 35 -12.67 -7.92 -11.69
CA GLU A 35 -11.53 -8.19 -12.57
C GLU A 35 -10.21 -7.99 -11.80
N TYR A 36 -10.04 -6.86 -11.14
CA TYR A 36 -8.84 -6.57 -10.34
C TYR A 36 -8.60 -7.60 -9.23
N GLN A 37 -9.66 -8.09 -8.56
CA GLN A 37 -9.53 -9.12 -7.53
C GLN A 37 -9.01 -10.46 -8.10
N THR A 38 -9.26 -10.75 -9.38
CA THR A 38 -8.80 -11.97 -10.05
C THR A 38 -7.49 -11.79 -10.82
N HIS A 39 -7.27 -10.60 -11.37
CA HIS A 39 -6.16 -10.27 -12.24
C HIS A 39 -5.66 -8.85 -11.91
N PRO A 40 -4.88 -8.71 -10.81
CA PRO A 40 -4.42 -7.41 -10.35
C PRO A 40 -3.60 -6.73 -11.44
N SER A 41 -4.04 -5.55 -11.88
CA SER A 41 -3.39 -4.73 -12.89
C SER A 41 -3.56 -3.26 -12.53
N LEU A 42 -2.67 -2.40 -13.00
CA LEU A 42 -2.64 -0.98 -12.65
C LEU A 42 -3.54 -0.12 -13.55
N ARG A 43 -4.74 -0.63 -13.87
CA ARG A 43 -5.71 0.09 -14.71
C ARG A 43 -6.27 1.31 -13.98
N SER A 44 -6.47 2.40 -14.70
CA SER A 44 -7.01 3.67 -14.16
C SER A 44 -7.74 4.48 -15.24
N GLU A 45 -8.69 5.30 -14.82
CA GLU A 45 -9.42 6.29 -15.63
C GLU A 45 -9.05 7.74 -15.28
N VAL A 46 -7.89 7.95 -14.66
CA VAL A 46 -7.41 9.29 -14.31
C VAL A 46 -7.16 10.14 -15.55
N TYR A 47 -7.90 11.26 -15.68
CA TYR A 47 -7.74 12.25 -16.74
C TYR A 47 -7.09 13.54 -16.22
N GLN A 48 -6.44 14.30 -17.11
CA GLN A 48 -5.80 15.58 -16.78
C GLN A 48 -6.80 16.58 -16.17
N LYS A 49 -6.64 16.95 -14.88
CA LYS A 49 -6.88 18.30 -14.34
C LYS A 49 -6.61 18.45 -12.85
N GLU A 50 -6.24 19.70 -12.54
CA GLU A 50 -5.95 20.41 -11.29
C GLU A 50 -4.81 19.89 -10.40
N SER A 51 -3.82 20.77 -10.22
CA SER A 51 -2.76 20.67 -9.22
C SER A 51 -3.37 20.81 -7.83
N PHE A 52 -3.11 19.85 -6.96
CA PHE A 52 -3.45 19.98 -5.55
C PHE A 52 -2.39 20.83 -4.84
N PRO A 53 -2.76 21.60 -3.80
CA PRO A 53 -1.77 22.33 -3.02
C PRO A 53 -0.83 21.37 -2.28
N ILE A 54 0.40 21.86 -2.16
CA ILE A 54 1.68 21.24 -1.85
C ILE A 54 1.75 20.54 -0.46
N LEU A 55 2.30 19.31 -0.40
CA LEU A 55 2.81 18.67 0.84
C LEU A 55 4.14 19.29 1.34
N ARG A 56 4.98 19.80 0.43
CA ARG A 56 6.34 20.33 0.75
C ARG A 56 6.40 21.49 1.75
N GLU A 57 5.42 22.38 1.80
CA GLU A 57 5.44 23.51 2.77
C GLU A 57 5.21 23.01 4.20
N VAL A 58 4.46 21.91 4.36
CA VAL A 58 4.28 21.23 5.65
C VAL A 58 5.54 20.44 6.00
N GLU A 59 6.10 19.69 5.05
CA GLU A 59 7.33 18.92 5.24
C GLU A 59 8.53 19.80 5.68
N THR A 60 8.65 21.01 5.13
CA THR A 60 9.77 21.92 5.48
C THR A 60 9.68 22.41 6.93
N LYS A 61 8.48 22.74 7.41
CA LYS A 61 8.26 23.16 8.81
C LYS A 61 8.47 22.02 9.79
N GLU A 62 8.01 20.83 9.43
CA GLU A 62 8.21 19.62 10.23
C GLU A 62 9.71 19.32 10.39
N GLU A 63 10.48 19.39 9.30
CA GLU A 63 11.93 19.19 9.32
C GLU A 63 12.67 20.22 10.19
N ASP A 64 12.30 21.50 10.14
CA ASP A 64 12.86 22.54 11.01
C ASP A 64 12.54 22.26 12.49
N GLU A 65 11.31 21.84 12.78
CA GLU A 65 10.87 21.47 14.13
C GLU A 65 11.67 20.26 14.64
N PHE A 66 11.85 19.24 13.81
CA PHE A 66 12.67 18.07 14.15
C PHE A 66 14.12 18.46 14.46
N ALA A 67 14.74 19.28 13.61
CA ALA A 67 16.12 19.75 13.81
C ALA A 67 16.27 20.53 15.13
N TYR A 68 15.30 21.39 15.45
CA TYR A 68 15.26 22.12 16.71
C TYR A 68 15.20 21.18 17.93
N PHE A 69 14.28 20.21 17.94
CA PHE A 69 14.16 19.29 19.08
C PHE A 69 15.35 18.33 19.18
N LEU A 70 15.95 17.93 18.06
CA LEU A 70 17.16 17.12 18.03
C LEU A 70 18.35 17.84 18.68
N GLN A 71 18.56 19.11 18.35
CA GLN A 71 19.63 19.93 18.95
C GLN A 71 19.45 20.14 20.46
N ASN A 72 18.20 20.18 20.93
CA ASN A 72 17.88 20.40 22.34
C ASN A 72 17.76 19.10 23.16
N CYS A 73 17.85 17.93 22.53
CA CYS A 73 17.85 16.66 23.24
C CYS A 73 19.17 16.46 24.00
N LYS A 74 19.06 16.29 25.32
CA LYS A 74 20.22 16.18 26.23
C LYS A 74 20.96 14.84 26.12
N SER A 75 20.41 13.87 25.39
CA SER A 75 20.96 12.52 25.26
C SER A 75 21.29 12.21 23.80
N LYS A 76 22.59 12.02 23.52
CA LYS A 76 23.06 11.63 22.19
C LYS A 76 22.44 10.31 21.71
N GLU A 77 22.34 9.31 22.60
CA GLU A 77 21.75 8.01 22.26
C GLU A 77 20.27 8.12 21.88
N ILE A 78 19.50 8.96 22.58
CA ILE A 78 18.09 9.20 22.20
C ILE A 78 18.03 9.92 20.86
N GLY A 79 18.88 10.93 20.63
CA GLY A 79 19.02 11.60 19.34
C GLY A 79 19.28 10.61 18.20
N ASP A 80 20.31 9.78 18.34
CA ASP A 80 20.69 8.75 17.36
C ASP A 80 19.53 7.77 17.08
N LEU A 81 18.80 7.34 18.11
CA LEU A 81 17.63 6.46 17.95
C LEU A 81 16.46 7.17 17.29
N THR A 82 16.25 8.46 17.55
CA THR A 82 15.17 9.23 16.92
C THR A 82 15.43 9.50 15.44
N GLU A 83 16.70 9.64 15.01
CA GLU A 83 17.06 9.66 13.59
C GLU A 83 16.67 8.34 12.89
N ILE A 84 16.87 7.19 13.56
CA ILE A 84 16.40 5.89 13.07
C ILE A 84 14.86 5.85 13.03
N LEU A 85 14.20 6.27 14.11
CA LEU A 85 12.73 6.24 14.25
C LEU A 85 12.04 7.13 13.20
N LYS A 86 12.65 8.27 12.85
CA LYS A 86 12.12 9.21 11.85
C LYS A 86 11.85 8.55 10.50
N ILE A 87 12.65 7.55 10.12
CA ILE A 87 12.54 6.83 8.85
C ILE A 87 11.22 6.04 8.78
N VAL A 88 10.76 5.51 9.91
CA VAL A 88 9.52 4.71 9.99
C VAL A 88 8.30 5.52 10.46
N SER A 89 8.49 6.51 11.32
CA SER A 89 7.44 7.37 11.85
C SER A 89 8.02 8.71 12.32
N PHE A 90 7.82 9.74 11.49
CA PHE A 90 8.26 11.10 11.80
C PHE A 90 7.65 11.63 13.10
N TYR A 91 6.33 11.45 13.31
CA TYR A 91 5.65 11.95 14.50
C TYR A 91 6.08 11.25 15.78
N ASP A 92 6.31 9.93 15.74
CA ASP A 92 6.85 9.24 16.93
C ASP A 92 8.27 9.74 17.24
N ALA A 93 9.10 9.99 16.22
CA ALA A 93 10.44 10.53 16.41
C ALA A 93 10.40 11.93 17.04
N LEU A 94 9.54 12.81 16.53
CA LEU A 94 9.35 14.15 17.07
C LEU A 94 8.85 14.12 18.52
N LEU A 95 7.93 13.21 18.85
CA LEU A 95 7.41 13.03 20.20
C LEU A 95 8.51 12.60 21.19
N GLN A 96 9.35 11.64 20.80
CA GLN A 96 10.46 11.20 21.65
C GLN A 96 11.52 12.28 21.85
N LEU A 97 11.78 13.12 20.83
CA LEU A 97 12.67 14.28 20.98
C LEU A 97 12.10 15.34 21.92
N LYS A 98 10.79 15.63 21.85
CA LYS A 98 10.10 16.51 22.81
C LYS A 98 10.24 15.99 24.23
N HIS A 99 9.99 14.70 24.46
CA HIS A 99 10.20 14.07 25.75
C HIS A 99 11.67 14.18 26.21
N CYS A 100 12.64 13.99 25.31
CA CYS A 100 14.06 14.10 25.63
C CYS A 100 14.46 15.51 26.10
N GLN A 101 13.92 16.55 25.47
CA GLN A 101 14.19 17.95 25.84
C GLN A 101 13.71 18.24 27.27
N ASP A 102 12.48 17.83 27.59
CA ASP A 102 11.85 18.13 28.88
C ASP A 102 12.30 17.19 30.02
N ALA A 103 12.90 16.05 29.67
CA ALA A 103 13.34 15.03 30.62
C ALA A 103 14.37 15.52 31.64
N LYS A 104 14.25 14.97 32.86
CA LYS A 104 15.33 14.96 33.86
C LYS A 104 16.26 13.78 33.58
N LYS A 105 17.45 13.80 34.20
CA LYS A 105 18.48 12.76 34.01
C LYS A 105 17.98 11.35 34.34
N GLU A 106 17.07 11.23 35.31
CA GLU A 106 16.45 9.99 35.75
C GLU A 106 15.47 9.38 34.72
N ASP A 107 14.83 10.21 33.89
CA ASP A 107 13.84 9.78 32.91
C ASP A 107 14.46 9.26 31.59
N LEU A 108 15.71 9.67 31.31
CA LEU A 108 16.39 9.38 30.03
C LEU A 108 16.46 7.88 29.71
N THR A 109 16.69 7.04 30.72
CA THR A 109 16.75 5.58 30.53
C THR A 109 15.40 5.00 30.11
N SER A 110 14.30 5.56 30.61
CA SER A 110 12.95 5.12 30.24
C SER A 110 12.63 5.52 28.80
N ILE A 111 12.94 6.77 28.42
CA ILE A 111 12.71 7.30 27.08
C ILE A 111 13.53 6.52 26.05
N GLU A 112 14.78 6.19 26.35
CA GLU A 112 15.62 5.36 25.48
C GLU A 112 14.99 3.97 25.24
N LYS A 113 14.53 3.31 26.31
CA LYS A 113 13.86 1.99 26.20
C LYS A 113 12.56 2.08 25.40
N GLU A 114 11.77 3.12 25.62
CA GLU A 114 10.53 3.36 24.88
C GLU A 114 10.82 3.60 23.38
N THR A 115 11.83 4.41 23.07
CA THR A 115 12.25 4.69 21.69
C THR A 115 12.72 3.40 21.00
N LYS A 116 13.56 2.58 21.64
CA LYS A 116 14.00 1.27 21.12
C LYS A 116 12.82 0.33 20.87
N LYS A 117 11.89 0.25 21.84
CA LYS A 117 10.68 -0.56 21.71
C LYS A 117 9.83 -0.08 20.55
N ARG A 118 9.67 1.24 20.37
CA ARG A 118 8.87 1.82 19.28
C ARG A 118 9.47 1.51 17.92
N ILE A 119 10.80 1.64 17.76
CA ILE A 119 11.50 1.24 16.53
C ILE A 119 11.23 -0.24 16.24
N PHE A 120 11.48 -1.11 17.22
CA PHE A 120 11.28 -2.55 17.06
C PHE A 120 9.83 -2.88 16.70
N ASP A 121 8.88 -2.31 17.43
CA ASP A 121 7.46 -2.50 17.19
C ASP A 121 7.14 -2.10 15.75
N LEU A 122 7.58 -0.93 15.27
CA LEU A 122 7.26 -0.42 13.94
C LEU A 122 7.90 -1.19 12.78
N ILE A 123 9.15 -1.66 12.92
CA ILE A 123 9.82 -2.44 11.85
C ILE A 123 9.33 -3.89 11.80
N MET A 124 8.84 -4.44 12.91
CA MET A 124 8.36 -5.81 12.97
C MET A 124 6.91 -5.90 12.50
N PHE A 125 6.70 -6.64 11.42
CA PHE A 125 5.37 -6.98 10.98
C PHE A 125 4.67 -7.88 12.02
N PRO A 126 3.45 -7.56 12.48
CA PRO A 126 2.74 -8.38 13.45
C PRO A 126 2.46 -9.77 12.86
N LYS A 127 2.88 -10.81 13.58
CA LYS A 127 2.55 -12.18 13.20
C LYS A 127 1.04 -12.38 13.27
N LEU A 128 0.46 -12.78 12.15
CA LEU A 128 -0.91 -13.29 12.07
C LEU A 128 -0.83 -14.80 11.83
N GLU A 129 -0.73 -15.55 12.93
CA GLU A 129 -0.76 -17.02 12.90
C GLU A 129 -2.02 -17.47 13.61
N ILE A 130 -3.03 -17.89 12.85
CA ILE A 130 -4.32 -18.30 13.40
C ILE A 130 -4.20 -19.72 13.93
N LEU A 131 -4.32 -19.89 15.25
CA LEU A 131 -4.31 -21.19 15.91
C LEU A 131 -5.68 -21.85 15.72
N THR A 132 -5.89 -22.49 14.57
CA THR A 132 -7.17 -23.14 14.24
C THR A 132 -7.57 -24.23 15.25
N SER A 133 -6.59 -24.78 15.98
CA SER A 133 -6.81 -25.74 17.09
C SER A 133 -7.57 -25.15 18.27
N GLU A 134 -7.57 -23.83 18.44
CA GLU A 134 -8.27 -23.14 19.53
C GLU A 134 -9.71 -22.75 19.16
N ILE A 135 -10.13 -22.99 17.91
CA ILE A 135 -11.47 -22.65 17.41
C ILE A 135 -12.30 -23.94 17.30
N THR A 136 -13.22 -24.14 18.25
CA THR A 136 -14.11 -25.31 18.31
C THR A 136 -15.27 -25.25 17.32
N ASN A 137 -15.67 -24.06 16.89
CA ASN A 137 -16.84 -23.85 16.04
C ASN A 137 -16.49 -23.81 14.55
N VAL A 138 -17.07 -24.72 13.77
CA VAL A 138 -16.80 -24.88 12.33
C VAL A 138 -17.16 -23.63 11.51
N GLU A 139 -18.23 -22.91 11.87
CA GLU A 139 -18.60 -21.68 11.17
C GLU A 139 -17.58 -20.56 11.39
N LEU A 140 -17.02 -20.49 12.61
CA LEU A 140 -15.93 -19.55 12.91
C LEU A 140 -14.67 -19.89 12.11
N ILE A 141 -14.35 -21.17 11.92
CA ILE A 141 -13.20 -21.58 11.10
C ILE A 141 -13.35 -21.06 9.65
N SER A 142 -14.54 -21.20 9.06
CA SER A 142 -14.81 -20.70 7.71
C SER A 142 -14.64 -19.18 7.61
N LEU A 143 -15.26 -18.44 8.55
CA LEU A 143 -15.18 -16.99 8.62
C LEU A 143 -13.73 -16.50 8.79
N VAL A 144 -12.96 -17.19 9.62
CA VAL A 144 -11.56 -16.85 9.88
C VAL A 144 -10.67 -17.10 8.66
N ARG A 145 -10.94 -18.16 7.88
CA ARG A 145 -10.27 -18.39 6.59
C ARG A 145 -10.56 -17.26 5.59
N GLU A 146 -11.81 -16.81 5.53
CA GLU A 146 -12.20 -15.69 4.66
C GLU A 146 -11.52 -14.38 5.09
N ILE A 147 -11.50 -14.09 6.39
CA ILE A 147 -10.77 -12.94 6.95
C ILE A 147 -9.29 -13.02 6.61
N LEU A 148 -8.66 -14.18 6.71
CA LEU A 148 -7.26 -14.35 6.36
C LEU A 148 -7.02 -14.06 4.87
N GLN A 149 -7.89 -14.52 3.98
CA GLN A 149 -7.80 -14.21 2.55
C GLN A 149 -7.93 -12.72 2.26
N GLU A 150 -8.91 -12.06 2.88
CA GLU A 150 -9.10 -10.61 2.72
C GLU A 150 -7.96 -9.81 3.35
N TRP A 151 -7.47 -10.23 4.51
CA TRP A 151 -6.27 -9.64 5.11
C TRP A 151 -5.07 -9.75 4.17
N LYS A 152 -4.84 -10.92 3.55
CA LYS A 152 -3.75 -11.10 2.57
C LYS A 152 -3.89 -10.14 1.39
N LYS A 153 -5.11 -9.92 0.87
CA LYS A 153 -5.34 -8.92 -0.20
C LYS A 153 -5.01 -7.51 0.28
N THR A 154 -5.43 -7.15 1.48
CA THR A 154 -5.11 -5.84 2.07
C THR A 154 -3.60 -5.61 2.16
N VAL A 155 -2.89 -6.61 2.67
CA VAL A 155 -1.45 -6.57 2.98
C VAL A 155 -0.56 -6.66 1.73
N TYR A 156 -0.93 -7.49 0.76
CA TYR A 156 -0.06 -7.82 -0.36
C TYR A 156 -0.46 -7.17 -1.70
N LEU A 157 -1.70 -6.69 -1.82
CA LEU A 157 -2.20 -6.04 -3.04
C LEU A 157 -2.57 -4.58 -2.79
N ILE A 158 -3.46 -4.31 -1.83
CA ILE A 158 -4.04 -2.98 -1.63
C ILE A 158 -3.05 -2.01 -0.96
N SER A 159 -2.12 -2.51 -0.16
CA SER A 159 -1.04 -1.73 0.44
C SER A 159 -0.09 -1.07 -0.57
N ASN A 160 -0.10 -1.50 -1.82
CA ASN A 160 0.72 -0.90 -2.87
C ASN A 160 0.18 0.46 -3.32
N PHE A 161 -1.09 0.76 -3.05
CA PHE A 161 -1.67 2.05 -3.39
C PHE A 161 -1.29 3.12 -2.37
N TYR A 162 -1.02 4.32 -2.87
CA TYR A 162 -0.73 5.47 -2.02
C TYR A 162 -1.90 5.86 -1.15
N LYS A 163 -1.57 6.29 0.06
CA LYS A 163 -2.52 6.82 1.02
C LYS A 163 -1.96 8.10 1.62
N PRO A 164 -2.47 9.28 1.22
CA PRO A 164 -1.90 10.58 1.59
C PRO A 164 -1.87 10.90 3.09
N HIS A 165 -2.54 10.09 3.92
CA HIS A 165 -2.69 10.33 5.35
C HIS A 165 -2.28 9.12 6.23
N GLU A 166 -1.69 8.08 5.65
CA GLU A 166 -1.13 6.96 6.43
C GLU A 166 0.36 7.19 6.65
N VAL A 167 0.68 7.69 7.86
CA VAL A 167 2.04 8.06 8.25
C VAL A 167 2.89 6.84 8.62
N LEU A 168 2.24 5.72 8.96
CA LEU A 168 2.88 4.55 9.55
C LEU A 168 3.22 3.49 8.49
N PHE A 169 4.48 3.06 8.51
CA PHE A 169 4.93 1.81 7.88
C PHE A 169 4.03 0.64 8.36
N PHE A 170 3.42 -0.10 7.42
CA PHE A 170 2.41 -1.14 7.69
C PHE A 170 1.14 -0.68 8.44
N GLY A 171 0.75 0.61 8.39
CA GLY A 171 -0.33 1.21 9.19
C GLY A 171 -1.63 0.37 9.31
N LYS A 172 -2.52 0.41 8.32
CA LYS A 172 -3.79 -0.34 8.36
C LYS A 172 -3.61 -1.86 8.43
N GLU A 173 -2.54 -2.38 7.84
CA GLU A 173 -2.20 -3.80 7.90
C GLU A 173 -2.02 -4.26 9.34
N ARG A 174 -1.26 -3.48 10.12
CA ARG A 174 -1.03 -3.72 11.54
C ARG A 174 -2.32 -3.59 12.35
N GLU A 175 -3.12 -2.56 12.09
CA GLU A 175 -4.40 -2.35 12.77
C GLU A 175 -5.33 -3.55 12.62
N TYR A 176 -5.46 -4.07 11.39
CA TYR A 176 -6.24 -5.28 11.14
C TYR A 176 -5.61 -6.51 11.78
N SER A 177 -4.31 -6.74 11.65
CA SER A 177 -3.63 -7.88 12.30
C SER A 177 -3.86 -7.90 13.81
N LEU A 178 -3.72 -6.74 14.48
CA LEU A 178 -3.93 -6.62 15.92
C LEU A 178 -5.41 -6.82 16.30
N SER A 179 -6.33 -6.32 15.48
CA SER A 179 -7.77 -6.49 15.70
C SER A 179 -8.20 -7.94 15.56
N ILE A 180 -7.70 -8.65 14.54
CA ILE A 180 -7.93 -10.09 14.36
C ILE A 180 -7.41 -10.85 15.58
N ASN A 181 -6.13 -10.64 15.95
CA ASN A 181 -5.54 -11.30 17.10
C ASN A 181 -6.33 -11.02 18.39
N ARG A 182 -6.72 -9.76 18.62
CA ARG A 182 -7.52 -9.38 19.80
C ARG A 182 -8.84 -10.13 19.85
N ILE A 183 -9.55 -10.27 18.72
CA ILE A 183 -10.86 -10.94 18.69
C ILE A 183 -10.71 -12.46 18.86
N LEU A 184 -9.70 -13.06 18.23
CA LEU A 184 -9.47 -14.50 18.27
C LEU A 184 -9.02 -14.98 19.65
N TYR A 185 -8.06 -14.27 20.27
CA TYR A 185 -7.41 -14.72 21.50
C TYR A 185 -7.98 -14.12 22.79
N SER A 186 -8.94 -13.20 22.69
CA SER A 186 -9.65 -12.75 23.89
C SER A 186 -10.63 -13.80 24.40
N ASP A 187 -10.75 -13.86 25.72
CA ASP A 187 -11.78 -14.61 26.41
C ASP A 187 -13.14 -13.90 26.26
N MET A 188 -13.90 -14.29 25.23
CA MET A 188 -15.21 -13.74 24.93
C MET A 188 -16.17 -14.83 24.40
N PRO A 189 -17.49 -14.69 24.59
CA PRO A 189 -18.47 -15.64 24.06
C PRO A 189 -18.36 -15.80 22.54
N GLU A 190 -18.52 -17.02 22.03
CA GLU A 190 -18.39 -17.33 20.59
C GLU A 190 -19.32 -16.48 19.70
N SER A 191 -20.55 -16.21 20.16
CA SER A 191 -21.51 -15.38 19.43
C SER A 191 -21.01 -13.94 19.24
N LYS A 192 -20.38 -13.38 20.28
CA LYS A 192 -19.74 -12.06 20.23
C LYS A 192 -18.52 -12.06 19.32
N ARG A 193 -17.69 -13.10 19.42
CA ARG A 193 -16.53 -13.31 18.52
C ARG A 193 -16.96 -13.34 17.06
N LYS A 194 -17.98 -14.14 16.72
CA LYS A 194 -18.55 -14.23 15.37
C LYS A 194 -19.01 -12.87 14.84
N SER A 195 -19.77 -12.13 15.65
CA SER A 195 -20.27 -10.80 15.28
C SER A 195 -19.13 -9.80 14.99
N LEU A 196 -18.12 -9.76 15.85
CA LEU A 196 -16.96 -8.89 15.67
C LEU A 196 -16.13 -9.26 14.44
N LEU A 197 -15.92 -10.56 14.19
CA LEU A 197 -15.23 -11.04 13.00
C LEU A 197 -15.99 -10.72 11.71
N LEU A 198 -17.33 -10.87 11.69
CA LEU A 198 -18.16 -10.50 10.55
C LEU A 198 -18.08 -9.00 10.23
N ARG A 199 -18.16 -8.17 11.27
CA ARG A 199 -17.99 -6.71 11.11
C ARG A 199 -16.61 -6.38 10.58
N LEU A 200 -15.56 -6.97 11.14
CA LEU A 200 -14.19 -6.76 10.69
C LEU A 200 -13.99 -7.18 9.24
N LEU A 201 -14.58 -8.30 8.81
CA LEU A 201 -14.55 -8.75 7.43
C LEU A 201 -15.20 -7.73 6.48
N GLN A 202 -16.35 -7.17 6.86
CA GLN A 202 -17.04 -6.13 6.10
C GLN A 202 -16.19 -4.85 6.01
N ASP A 203 -15.62 -4.42 7.13
CA ASP A 203 -14.76 -3.24 7.20
C ASP A 203 -13.52 -3.40 6.30
N ILE A 204 -12.88 -4.58 6.33
CA ILE A 204 -11.73 -4.89 5.46
C ILE A 204 -12.14 -4.81 3.98
N LYS A 205 -13.21 -5.50 3.58
CA LYS A 205 -13.67 -5.51 2.17
C LYS A 205 -14.06 -4.11 1.67
N ALA A 206 -14.75 -3.34 2.50
CA ALA A 206 -15.14 -1.97 2.19
C ALA A 206 -13.90 -1.07 2.02
N HIS A 207 -12.91 -1.20 2.92
CA HIS A 207 -11.65 -0.48 2.85
C HIS A 207 -10.86 -0.81 1.58
N GLN A 208 -10.72 -2.09 1.24
CA GLN A 208 -10.04 -2.52 0.02
C GLN A 208 -10.68 -1.92 -1.23
N LYS A 209 -12.01 -2.05 -1.35
CA LYS A 209 -12.77 -1.54 -2.48
C LYS A 209 -12.65 -0.01 -2.60
N SER A 210 -12.80 0.70 -1.48
CA SER A 210 -12.64 2.16 -1.42
C SER A 210 -11.23 2.59 -1.83
N THR A 211 -10.19 1.92 -1.34
CA THR A 211 -8.80 2.22 -1.68
C THR A 211 -8.54 2.03 -3.18
N TYR A 212 -9.02 0.92 -3.76
CA TYR A 212 -8.88 0.69 -5.20
C TYR A 212 -9.69 1.68 -6.03
N GLN A 213 -10.91 2.03 -5.58
CA GLN A 213 -11.73 3.05 -6.24
C GLN A 213 -11.03 4.41 -6.28
N LEU A 214 -10.40 4.81 -5.17
CA LEU A 214 -9.60 6.03 -5.11
C LEU A 214 -8.43 5.96 -6.09
N PHE A 215 -7.67 4.87 -6.12
CA PHE A 215 -6.60 4.70 -7.10
C PHE A 215 -7.09 4.82 -8.55
N TYR A 216 -8.23 4.17 -8.85
CA TYR A 216 -8.77 4.06 -10.20
C TYR A 216 -9.22 5.41 -10.77
N TYR A 217 -9.89 6.24 -9.95
CA TYR A 217 -10.53 7.50 -10.39
C TYR A 217 -9.83 8.79 -9.92
N SER A 218 -9.03 8.76 -8.85
CA SER A 218 -8.48 9.98 -8.23
C SER A 218 -7.24 10.50 -8.94
N ASN A 219 -7.22 11.79 -9.26
CA ASN A 219 -6.04 12.48 -9.81
C ASN A 219 -4.95 12.75 -8.76
N GLN A 220 -5.19 12.45 -7.47
CA GLN A 220 -4.23 12.68 -6.40
C GLN A 220 -2.97 11.85 -6.59
N ASN A 221 -1.80 12.49 -6.56
CA ASN A 221 -0.50 11.85 -6.56
C ASN A 221 0.49 12.64 -5.70
N PRO A 222 1.46 11.98 -5.04
CA PRO A 222 2.45 12.60 -4.16
C PRO A 222 3.44 13.47 -4.92
N TRP A 223 3.51 13.32 -6.25
CA TRP A 223 4.39 14.12 -7.10
C TRP A 223 3.77 15.48 -7.49
N ASN A 224 2.47 15.65 -7.26
CA ASN A 224 1.67 16.79 -7.71
C ASN A 224 1.84 17.11 -9.21
N LEU A 225 1.90 16.06 -10.04
CA LEU A 225 2.08 16.20 -11.48
C LEU A 225 0.73 16.37 -12.18
N LYS A 226 0.72 17.18 -13.25
CA LYS A 226 -0.50 17.66 -13.92
C LYS A 226 -1.13 16.64 -14.85
N ASP A 227 -0.39 15.63 -15.26
CA ASP A 227 -0.81 14.65 -16.25
C ASP A 227 -0.23 13.26 -15.97
N LEU A 228 -0.95 12.24 -16.45
CA LEU A 228 -0.62 10.84 -16.21
C LEU A 228 0.72 10.44 -16.84
N LYS A 229 1.12 11.03 -17.97
CA LYS A 229 2.42 10.72 -18.59
C LYS A 229 3.56 11.16 -17.68
N SER A 230 3.54 12.42 -17.25
CA SER A 230 4.51 12.97 -16.30
C SER A 230 4.53 12.16 -14.99
N GLU A 231 3.36 11.79 -14.47
CA GLU A 231 3.24 10.94 -13.28
C GLU A 231 3.88 9.56 -13.48
N ASN A 232 3.64 8.93 -14.62
CA ASN A 232 4.20 7.64 -14.98
C ASN A 232 5.73 7.72 -15.17
N GLU A 233 6.24 8.75 -15.84
CA GLU A 233 7.68 9.01 -16.00
C GLU A 233 8.35 9.18 -14.63
N LYS A 234 7.77 10.01 -13.75
CA LYS A 234 8.32 10.25 -12.40
C LYS A 234 8.29 9.00 -11.54
N SER A 235 7.17 8.27 -11.55
CA SER A 235 6.99 7.04 -10.77
C SER A 235 7.97 5.96 -11.26
N LYS A 236 8.06 5.74 -12.57
CA LYS A 236 9.00 4.79 -13.17
C LYS A 236 10.45 5.14 -12.82
N SER A 237 10.85 6.40 -12.98
CA SER A 237 12.19 6.86 -12.62
C SER A 237 12.50 6.64 -11.14
N PHE A 238 11.57 6.98 -10.25
CA PHE A 238 11.73 6.76 -8.81
C PHE A 238 11.90 5.27 -8.46
N TYR A 239 11.05 4.39 -9.01
CA TYR A 239 11.14 2.96 -8.73
C TYR A 239 12.41 2.32 -9.27
N LEU A 240 12.83 2.69 -10.49
CA LEU A 240 14.09 2.21 -11.06
C LEU A 240 15.30 2.66 -10.23
N LYS A 241 15.28 3.91 -9.72
CA LYS A 241 16.29 4.39 -8.78
C LYS A 241 16.31 3.55 -7.50
N VAL A 242 15.15 3.29 -6.89
CA VAL A 242 15.08 2.45 -5.68
C VAL A 242 15.64 1.04 -5.93
N LEU A 243 15.28 0.43 -7.05
CA LEU A 243 15.77 -0.90 -7.42
C LEU A 243 17.29 -0.95 -7.64
N SER A 244 17.89 0.09 -8.23
CA SER A 244 19.34 0.10 -8.46
C SER A 244 20.11 0.02 -7.14
N HIS A 245 19.66 0.77 -6.12
CA HIS A 245 20.31 0.77 -4.81
C HIS A 245 20.05 -0.53 -4.05
N TRP A 246 18.84 -1.11 -4.13
CA TRP A 246 18.59 -2.41 -3.51
C TRP A 246 19.51 -3.50 -4.04
N LYS A 247 19.85 -3.48 -5.34
CA LYS A 247 20.76 -4.46 -5.94
C LYS A 247 22.22 -4.35 -5.47
N GLU A 248 22.62 -3.19 -4.96
CA GLU A 248 23.96 -2.96 -4.41
C GLU A 248 24.05 -3.41 -2.94
N SER A 249 22.91 -3.60 -2.26
CA SER A 249 22.88 -3.99 -0.86
C SER A 249 23.30 -5.45 -0.66
N PRO A 250 24.23 -5.74 0.27
CA PRO A 250 24.71 -7.10 0.55
C PRO A 250 23.66 -7.98 1.27
N VAL A 251 22.49 -7.43 1.59
CA VAL A 251 21.42 -8.14 2.32
C VAL A 251 20.61 -9.06 1.41
N PHE A 252 20.57 -8.79 0.10
CA PHE A 252 19.80 -9.57 -0.85
C PHE A 252 20.55 -10.81 -1.32
N SER A 253 19.83 -11.93 -1.35
CA SER A 253 20.32 -13.17 -1.97
C SER A 253 20.31 -13.11 -3.50
N ASP A 254 21.09 -13.95 -4.17
CA ASP A 254 21.12 -14.05 -5.65
C ASP A 254 19.74 -14.29 -6.26
N SER A 255 18.89 -15.07 -5.58
CA SER A 255 17.50 -15.31 -5.98
C SER A 255 16.67 -14.02 -5.94
N GLN A 256 16.80 -13.24 -4.86
CA GLN A 256 16.12 -11.95 -4.75
C GLN A 256 16.66 -10.94 -5.76
N ILE A 257 17.97 -10.89 -5.99
CA ILE A 257 18.57 -10.04 -7.03
C ILE A 257 17.98 -10.38 -8.41
N THR A 258 17.80 -11.67 -8.70
CA THR A 258 17.14 -12.13 -9.94
C THR A 258 15.68 -11.63 -10.01
N GLN A 259 14.93 -11.68 -8.92
CA GLN A 259 13.57 -11.13 -8.86
C GLN A 259 13.56 -9.60 -9.06
N LEU A 260 14.50 -8.86 -8.47
CA LEU A 260 14.65 -7.42 -8.67
C LEU A 260 15.03 -7.06 -10.11
N ASN A 261 15.85 -7.89 -10.77
CA ASN A 261 16.15 -7.76 -12.21
C ASN A 261 14.90 -7.98 -13.06
N ASN A 262 14.11 -9.00 -12.76
CA ASN A 262 12.85 -9.26 -13.46
C ASN A 262 11.84 -8.11 -13.27
N LEU A 263 11.74 -7.56 -12.06
CA LEU A 263 10.89 -6.42 -11.78
C LEU A 263 11.37 -5.16 -12.51
N GLN A 264 12.68 -4.90 -12.54
CA GLN A 264 13.25 -3.80 -13.32
C GLN A 264 12.87 -3.92 -14.80
N ASN A 265 13.11 -5.09 -15.41
CA ASN A 265 12.79 -5.32 -16.82
C ASN A 265 11.29 -5.12 -17.10
N CYS A 266 10.43 -5.55 -16.18
CA CYS A 266 8.98 -5.35 -16.31
C CYS A 266 8.61 -3.87 -16.26
N LEU A 267 9.14 -3.10 -15.30
CA LEU A 267 8.91 -1.66 -15.20
C LEU A 267 9.43 -0.91 -16.43
N GLU A 268 10.57 -1.31 -16.99
CA GLU A 268 11.13 -0.77 -18.22
C GLU A 268 10.19 -0.97 -19.42
N GLN A 269 9.50 -2.11 -19.49
CA GLN A 269 8.51 -2.42 -20.52
C GLN A 269 7.19 -1.66 -20.36
N MET A 270 6.90 -1.07 -19.19
CA MET A 270 5.68 -0.28 -19.02
C MET A 270 5.78 1.06 -19.79
N PRO A 271 4.85 1.33 -20.74
CA PRO A 271 4.80 2.58 -21.49
C PRO A 271 4.29 3.70 -20.61
N VAL A 272 4.95 4.85 -20.66
CA VAL A 272 4.56 6.04 -19.89
C VAL A 272 3.39 6.78 -20.53
N ASP A 273 3.22 6.65 -21.84
CA ASP A 273 2.19 7.33 -22.65
C ASP A 273 0.81 6.66 -22.59
N GLN A 274 0.69 5.48 -21.98
CA GLN A 274 -0.55 4.70 -21.95
C GLN A 274 -1.57 5.32 -20.99
N LYS A 275 -2.72 5.77 -21.52
CA LYS A 275 -3.74 6.50 -20.76
C LYS A 275 -4.52 5.66 -19.74
N LYS A 276 -4.47 4.34 -19.88
CA LYS A 276 -5.20 3.40 -19.02
C LYS A 276 -4.35 2.81 -17.90
N ILE A 277 -3.05 3.06 -17.87
CA ILE A 277 -2.12 2.46 -16.91
C ILE A 277 -1.51 3.55 -16.06
N ARG A 278 -1.59 3.34 -14.75
CA ARG A 278 -1.07 4.26 -13.75
C ARG A 278 0.00 3.57 -12.91
N ILE A 279 1.26 3.71 -13.34
CA ILE A 279 2.45 3.06 -12.74
C ILE A 279 2.57 3.36 -11.24
N PHE A 280 2.07 4.52 -10.83
CA PHE A 280 1.97 4.93 -9.45
C PHE A 280 1.29 3.92 -8.51
N GLY A 281 0.53 2.93 -9.01
CA GLY A 281 -0.06 1.87 -8.19
C GLY A 281 0.92 0.96 -7.45
N PHE A 282 2.24 1.08 -7.67
CA PHE A 282 3.28 0.44 -6.85
C PHE A 282 3.82 1.31 -5.71
N PHE A 283 3.31 2.53 -5.54
CA PHE A 283 3.94 3.53 -4.69
C PHE A 283 4.12 3.06 -3.26
N GLY A 284 3.10 2.45 -2.65
CA GLY A 284 3.19 1.96 -1.28
C GLY A 284 4.35 0.99 -1.06
N PHE A 285 4.59 0.06 -1.99
CA PHE A 285 5.73 -0.87 -1.89
C PHE A 285 7.07 -0.14 -1.96
N PHE A 286 7.27 0.68 -3.00
CA PHE A 286 8.53 1.39 -3.19
C PHE A 286 8.75 2.50 -2.15
N TYR A 287 7.68 3.09 -1.63
CA TYR A 287 7.76 4.12 -0.60
C TYR A 287 8.04 3.51 0.77
N ASP A 288 7.37 2.40 1.13
CA ASP A 288 7.61 1.72 2.40
C ASP A 288 9.05 1.23 2.51
N TYR A 289 9.52 0.48 1.52
CA TYR A 289 10.86 -0.12 1.55
C TYR A 289 11.96 0.82 1.02
N GLY A 290 11.61 1.81 0.19
CA GLY A 290 12.56 2.76 -0.39
C GLY A 290 13.07 3.81 0.60
N ARG A 291 12.38 4.02 1.73
CA ARG A 291 12.87 4.91 2.81
C ARG A 291 14.22 4.47 3.36
N PHE A 292 14.52 3.18 3.29
CA PHE A 292 15.77 2.57 3.75
C PHE A 292 16.90 2.63 2.71
N VAL A 293 16.68 3.29 1.57
CA VAL A 293 17.65 3.38 0.46
C VAL A 293 18.54 4.62 0.53
N THR A 294 18.16 5.63 1.31
CA THR A 294 18.94 6.87 1.50
C THR A 294 20.11 6.64 2.45
N GLU A 295 20.93 5.65 2.13
CA GLU A 295 22.12 5.24 2.89
C GLU A 295 23.14 6.38 3.03
N GLU A 296 23.22 7.30 2.07
CA GLU A 296 24.23 8.37 2.05
C GLU A 296 24.08 9.40 3.18
N GLN A 297 22.85 9.70 3.62
CA GLN A 297 22.63 10.68 4.70
C GLN A 297 22.77 10.05 6.10
N ILE A 298 22.48 8.76 6.21
CA ILE A 298 22.40 8.02 7.46
C ILE A 298 23.77 7.40 7.84
N LEU A 299 24.53 6.93 6.85
CA LEU A 299 25.85 6.33 7.06
C LEU A 299 26.93 7.34 7.46
N ALA A 300 26.65 8.64 7.42
CA ALA A 300 27.55 9.67 7.95
C ALA A 300 27.82 9.49 9.46
N ASN A 301 26.89 8.87 10.20
CA ASN A 301 27.06 8.55 11.61
C ASN A 301 27.46 7.07 11.78
N THR A 302 28.77 6.80 11.85
CA THR A 302 29.36 5.44 11.94
C THR A 302 28.81 4.59 13.09
N ALA A 303 28.30 5.22 14.16
CA ALA A 303 27.72 4.55 15.32
C ALA A 303 26.41 3.81 15.01
N ASN A 304 25.60 4.32 14.07
CA ASN A 304 24.29 3.73 13.78
C ASN A 304 24.35 2.62 12.71
N LYS A 305 25.48 2.45 12.03
CA LYS A 305 25.64 1.47 10.94
C LYS A 305 25.19 0.04 11.29
N PRO A 306 25.53 -0.53 12.48
CA PRO A 306 25.05 -1.87 12.85
C PRO A 306 23.54 -1.93 13.07
N ARG A 307 22.93 -0.87 13.63
CA ARG A 307 21.48 -0.79 13.87
C ARG A 307 20.72 -0.73 12.56
N PHE A 308 21.22 0.06 11.60
CA PHE A 308 20.68 0.12 10.25
C PHE A 308 20.79 -1.21 9.51
N HIS A 309 21.95 -1.86 9.60
CA HIS A 309 22.14 -3.18 9.01
C HIS A 309 21.14 -4.21 9.57
N TYR A 310 20.92 -4.21 10.88
CA TYR A 310 19.90 -5.06 11.52
C TYR A 310 18.49 -4.78 11.01
N ILE A 311 18.11 -3.51 10.87
CA ILE A 311 16.79 -3.12 10.34
C ILE A 311 16.65 -3.59 8.88
N HIS A 312 17.68 -3.38 8.04
CA HIS A 312 17.66 -3.87 6.66
C HIS A 312 17.47 -5.38 6.58
N LEU A 313 18.27 -6.15 7.34
CA LEU A 313 18.12 -7.60 7.41
C LEU A 313 16.69 -7.98 7.80
N THR A 314 16.17 -7.35 8.87
CA THR A 314 14.83 -7.65 9.40
C THR A 314 13.74 -7.40 8.36
N LEU A 315 13.84 -6.33 7.57
CA LEU A 315 12.84 -5.96 6.58
C LEU A 315 12.95 -6.78 5.29
N PHE A 316 14.13 -6.82 4.68
CA PHE A 316 14.34 -7.41 3.36
C PHE A 316 14.46 -8.94 3.36
N GLN A 317 14.78 -9.56 4.51
CA GLN A 317 14.71 -11.01 4.68
C GLN A 317 13.37 -11.49 5.25
N SER A 318 12.41 -10.58 5.48
CA SER A 318 11.09 -10.97 5.96
C SER A 318 10.27 -11.68 4.88
N HIS A 319 9.45 -12.64 5.31
CA HIS A 319 8.45 -13.28 4.45
C HIS A 319 7.47 -12.26 3.86
N HIS A 320 7.17 -11.20 4.61
CA HIS A 320 6.27 -10.15 4.20
C HIS A 320 6.83 -9.36 2.99
N PHE A 321 8.11 -8.99 3.01
CA PHE A 321 8.78 -8.38 1.85
C PHE A 321 8.74 -9.30 0.63
N GLN A 322 9.06 -10.58 0.82
CA GLN A 322 9.08 -11.56 -0.27
C GLN A 322 7.71 -11.68 -0.97
N ILE A 323 6.62 -11.82 -0.21
CA ILE A 323 5.27 -11.91 -0.79
C ILE A 323 4.88 -10.59 -1.46
N ARG A 324 5.19 -9.42 -0.87
CA ARG A 324 4.89 -8.13 -1.51
C ARG A 324 5.64 -7.98 -2.83
N LEU A 325 6.93 -8.35 -2.88
CA LEU A 325 7.71 -8.35 -4.11
C LEU A 325 7.09 -9.24 -5.19
N GLU A 326 6.66 -10.44 -4.83
CA GLU A 326 5.95 -11.35 -5.75
C GLU A 326 4.66 -10.75 -6.31
N ASN A 327 3.83 -10.14 -5.47
CA ASN A 327 2.57 -9.53 -5.89
C ASN A 327 2.78 -8.29 -6.77
N VAL A 328 3.82 -7.49 -6.49
CA VAL A 328 4.24 -6.38 -7.35
C VAL A 328 4.70 -6.89 -8.71
N MET A 329 5.50 -7.96 -8.76
CA MET A 329 5.91 -8.58 -10.02
C MET A 329 4.71 -9.12 -10.83
N ILE A 330 3.77 -9.81 -10.19
CA ILE A 330 2.54 -10.31 -10.83
C ILE A 330 1.74 -9.14 -11.41
N SER A 331 1.50 -8.11 -10.60
CA SER A 331 0.74 -6.93 -11.01
C SER A 331 1.40 -6.17 -12.17
N CYS A 332 2.74 -6.11 -12.17
CA CYS A 332 3.51 -5.54 -13.27
C CYS A 332 3.34 -6.35 -14.56
N LYS A 333 3.52 -7.68 -14.51
CA LYS A 333 3.35 -8.56 -15.67
C LYS A 333 1.95 -8.46 -16.25
N ASN A 334 0.91 -8.56 -15.42
CA ASN A 334 -0.48 -8.40 -15.84
C ASN A 334 -0.72 -7.04 -16.49
N SER A 335 -0.10 -5.97 -15.96
CA SER A 335 -0.23 -4.63 -16.53
C SER A 335 0.47 -4.50 -17.88
N VAL A 336 1.59 -5.18 -18.11
CA VAL A 336 2.26 -5.25 -19.42
C VAL A 336 1.47 -6.12 -20.40
N GLU A 337 0.96 -7.27 -19.98
CA GLU A 337 0.18 -8.18 -20.81
C GLU A 337 -1.16 -7.59 -21.24
N SER A 338 -1.85 -6.90 -20.33
CA SER A 338 -3.12 -6.21 -20.63
C SER A 338 -2.99 -5.13 -21.71
N GLN A 339 -1.78 -4.67 -22.03
CA GLN A 339 -1.54 -3.75 -23.15
C GLN A 339 -1.56 -4.46 -24.50
N LYS A 340 -1.23 -5.75 -24.56
CA LYS A 340 -1.27 -6.50 -25.82
C LYS A 340 -2.70 -6.73 -26.30
N GLU A 341 -3.67 -6.61 -25.39
CA GLU A 341 -5.10 -6.79 -25.65
C GLU A 341 -5.84 -5.46 -25.94
N LEU A 342 -5.19 -4.31 -25.71
CA LEU A 342 -5.71 -2.95 -25.89
C LEU A 342 -5.15 -2.31 -27.15
#